data_AF-A0A7Y2D303-F1
#
_entry.id   AF-A0A7Y2D303-F1
#
_cell.length_a   1.000
_cell.length_b   1.000
_cell.length_c   1.000
_cell.angle_alpha   90.00
_cell.angle_beta   90.00
_cell.angle_gamma   90.00
#
_symmetry.space_group_name_H-M   'P 1'
#
loop_
_entity.id
_entity.type
_entity.pdbx_description
1 polymer ?
#
loop_
_entity_poly.entity_id
_entity_poly.type
_entity_poly.pdbx_seq_one_letter_code
_entity_poly.pdbx_strand_id
1 'polypeptide(L)'
;MSLIRIIIADRNTVVSGERHGSDAVRLVASLTAEPETIEELEEAFRRYDREDARAFSWFTREVLTNPLKFPADFQFEPFDAGILAIDLEGKTILSKSTYSNPGPHGIIEVSDRLAEDDTAIPIYYILTDDWKFEDSADSFEVQALSRREKSLDIVDIDAREVLYGETMLGFFVEEMNKSRIPHDENLQSHLHALWLLNELEQLSGKSPRDVLLEKHESISMDMQSRSLQWSFTNDEPLPLDKESRAWKFAGFGTHEIVVYYDLIRHLLDAYSLRLKESGRCESKEGIAFLAEERDKWMETPNPEFSGRKPSMIIEYERRRKNIVMSAQESIVDEDCPICVEMSQVFDSPMFWHLDGSHMDDEFVFSFYRTFEEWRQEQERLEAFARDMESKEFENKEVDTEEFLRILRAGS
;
A
#
# COMPACT_ATOMS: atom_id res chain seq x y z
N MET A 1 33.73 -16.41 4.98
CA MET A 1 32.77 -15.30 4.90
C MET A 1 32.67 -14.95 3.44
N SER A 2 31.48 -15.08 2.85
CA SER A 2 31.26 -14.78 1.44
C SER A 2 30.96 -13.29 1.34
N LEU A 3 31.99 -12.50 1.01
CA LEU A 3 31.84 -11.06 0.84
C LEU A 3 31.40 -10.76 -0.58
N ILE A 4 30.63 -9.70 -0.75
CA ILE A 4 30.25 -9.14 -2.04
C ILE A 4 30.57 -7.66 -2.06
N ARG A 5 30.80 -7.12 -3.26
CA ARG A 5 30.87 -5.67 -3.46
C ARG A 5 29.46 -5.09 -3.45
N ILE A 6 29.22 -4.06 -2.66
CA ILE A 6 27.95 -3.33 -2.65
C ILE A 6 28.23 -1.92 -3.14
N ILE A 7 27.47 -1.47 -4.13
CA ILE A 7 27.49 -0.11 -4.68
C ILE A 7 26.07 0.42 -4.60
N ILE A 8 25.88 1.58 -4.00
CA ILE A 8 24.57 2.23 -3.93
C ILE A 8 24.76 3.67 -4.38
N ALA A 9 23.98 4.09 -5.36
CA ALA A 9 24.00 5.44 -5.89
C ALA A 9 22.62 6.08 -5.75
N ASP A 10 22.59 7.34 -5.35
CA ASP A 10 21.44 8.21 -5.53
C ASP A 10 21.79 9.36 -6.49
N ARG A 11 20.96 10.40 -6.51
CA ARG A 11 21.17 11.59 -7.35
C ARG A 11 22.47 12.33 -7.07
N ASN A 12 22.90 12.36 -5.80
CA ASN A 12 23.94 13.27 -5.32
C ASN A 12 25.19 12.54 -4.85
N THR A 13 25.08 11.26 -4.54
CA THR A 13 26.12 10.52 -3.84
C THR A 13 26.18 9.07 -4.32
N VAL A 14 27.35 8.48 -4.16
CA VAL A 14 27.56 7.05 -4.32
C VAL A 14 28.32 6.54 -3.11
N VAL A 15 27.91 5.39 -2.60
CA VAL A 15 28.59 4.66 -1.54
C VAL A 15 29.01 3.28 -2.03
N SER A 16 30.19 2.81 -1.61
CA SER A 16 30.69 1.48 -1.96
C SER A 16 31.55 0.86 -0.88
N GLY A 17 31.51 -0.48 -0.80
CA GLY A 17 32.28 -1.28 0.13
C GLY A 17 31.96 -2.76 0.04
N GLU A 18 32.58 -3.54 0.91
CA GLU A 18 32.51 -5.00 0.91
C GLU A 18 31.73 -5.48 2.13
N ARG A 19 30.69 -6.30 1.92
CA ARG A 19 29.77 -6.76 2.95
C ARG A 19 29.41 -8.22 2.78
N HIS A 20 28.82 -8.82 3.82
CA HIS A 20 28.37 -10.21 3.73
C HIS A 20 27.21 -10.34 2.73
N GLY A 21 27.17 -11.44 1.97
CA GLY A 21 26.15 -11.66 0.94
C GLY A 21 24.69 -11.68 1.44
N SER A 22 24.46 -11.86 2.75
CA SER A 22 23.13 -11.72 3.37
C SER A 22 22.58 -10.30 3.27
N ASP A 23 23.46 -9.30 3.32
CA ASP A 23 23.06 -7.88 3.32
C ASP A 23 22.46 -7.47 1.97
N ALA A 24 22.79 -8.18 0.88
CA ALA A 24 22.19 -7.93 -0.42
C ALA A 24 20.68 -8.13 -0.43
N VAL A 25 20.19 -9.21 0.18
CA VAL A 25 18.74 -9.50 0.22
C VAL A 25 18.04 -8.46 1.08
N ARG A 26 18.66 -8.02 2.19
CA ARG A 26 18.10 -6.98 3.05
C ARG A 26 18.04 -5.63 2.36
N LEU A 27 19.10 -5.23 1.67
CA LEU A 27 19.13 -3.99 0.89
C LEU A 27 18.06 -3.97 -0.21
N VAL A 28 17.91 -5.07 -0.94
CA VAL A 28 16.84 -5.18 -1.95
C VAL A 28 15.47 -5.14 -1.29
N ALA A 29 15.24 -5.86 -0.19
CA ALA A 29 13.99 -5.80 0.56
C ALA A 29 13.68 -4.38 1.07
N SER A 30 14.68 -3.60 1.49
CA SER A 30 14.49 -2.20 1.92
C SER A 30 14.00 -1.27 0.82
N LEU A 31 14.09 -1.66 -0.45
CA LEU A 31 13.55 -0.89 -1.56
C LEU A 31 12.00 -0.89 -1.58
N THR A 32 11.32 -1.73 -0.80
CA THR A 32 9.85 -1.64 -0.62
C THR A 32 9.41 -0.35 0.07
N ALA A 33 10.33 0.32 0.79
CA ALA A 33 10.11 1.64 1.35
C ALA A 33 10.18 2.77 0.31
N GLU A 34 10.46 2.44 -0.97
CA GLU A 34 10.66 3.37 -2.08
C GLU A 34 11.66 4.51 -1.78
N PRO A 35 12.87 4.19 -1.26
CA PRO A 35 13.87 5.22 -0.97
C PRO A 35 14.42 5.85 -2.24
N GLU A 36 14.83 7.11 -2.13
CA GLU A 36 15.39 7.92 -3.21
C GLU A 36 16.77 8.45 -2.87
N THR A 37 17.03 8.58 -1.58
CA THR A 37 18.34 8.93 -1.04
C THR A 37 18.97 7.73 -0.34
N ILE A 38 20.30 7.74 -0.27
CA ILE A 38 21.04 6.72 0.48
C ILE A 38 20.65 6.75 1.96
N GLU A 39 20.38 7.93 2.52
CA GLU A 39 19.90 8.08 3.91
C GLU A 39 18.53 7.42 4.14
N GLU A 40 17.57 7.59 3.23
CA GLU A 40 16.28 6.90 3.31
C GLU A 40 16.43 5.38 3.19
N LEU A 41 17.32 4.90 2.30
CA LEU A 41 17.62 3.48 2.19
C LEU A 41 18.25 2.93 3.47
N GLU A 42 19.19 3.66 4.08
CA GLU A 42 19.80 3.27 5.36
C GLU A 42 18.74 3.18 6.47
N GLU A 43 17.81 4.13 6.54
CA GLU A 43 16.69 4.09 7.49
C GLU A 43 15.78 2.87 7.24
N ALA A 44 15.44 2.61 5.98
CA ALA A 44 14.64 1.45 5.59
C ALA A 44 15.37 0.12 5.85
N PHE A 45 16.70 0.09 5.77
CA PHE A 45 17.54 -1.08 6.10
C PHE A 45 17.46 -1.46 7.57
N ARG A 46 17.36 -0.48 8.47
CA ARG A 46 17.23 -0.73 9.92
C ARG A 46 15.96 -1.47 10.30
N ARG A 47 14.96 -1.53 9.41
CA ARG A 47 13.80 -2.41 9.58
C ARG A 47 14.23 -3.88 9.72
N TYR A 48 15.27 -4.30 9.00
CA TYR A 48 15.70 -5.68 8.92
C TYR A 48 16.99 -5.98 9.71
N ASP A 49 17.78 -4.95 10.02
CA ASP A 49 19.00 -5.06 10.83
C ASP A 49 19.11 -3.88 11.82
N ARG A 50 18.61 -4.08 13.04
CA ARG A 50 18.50 -3.04 14.08
C ARG A 50 19.75 -2.87 14.93
N GLU A 51 20.61 -3.88 14.99
CA GLU A 51 21.82 -3.83 15.84
C GLU A 51 22.87 -2.87 15.29
N ASP A 52 22.69 -2.55 14.01
CA ASP A 52 23.57 -1.73 13.25
C ASP A 52 23.12 -0.27 13.21
N ALA A 53 23.40 0.43 14.31
CA ALA A 53 23.08 1.85 14.46
C ALA A 53 23.73 2.76 13.39
N ARG A 54 24.66 2.24 12.58
CA ARG A 54 25.34 2.95 11.50
C ARG A 54 25.63 2.03 10.31
N ALA A 55 24.56 1.42 9.78
CA ALA A 55 24.67 0.40 8.74
C ALA A 55 25.46 0.81 7.51
N PHE A 56 25.57 2.11 7.23
CA PHE A 56 26.29 2.59 6.05
C PHE A 56 27.62 3.27 6.40
N SER A 57 28.02 3.31 7.68
CA SER A 57 29.28 3.96 8.11
C SER A 57 30.55 3.27 7.62
N TRP A 58 30.45 2.03 7.13
CA TRP A 58 31.58 1.29 6.58
C TRP A 58 31.79 1.54 5.09
N PHE A 59 30.84 2.18 4.42
CA PHE A 59 30.99 2.50 3.02
C PHE A 59 31.87 3.73 2.81
N THR A 60 32.69 3.67 1.77
CA THR A 60 33.32 4.87 1.23
C THR A 60 32.25 5.68 0.52
N ARG A 61 32.16 6.98 0.82
CA ARG A 61 31.16 7.89 0.25
C ARG A 61 31.83 8.91 -0.67
N GLU A 62 31.29 9.07 -1.87
CA GLU A 62 31.72 10.07 -2.85
C GLU A 62 30.52 10.92 -3.29
N VAL A 63 30.73 12.22 -3.44
CA VAL A 63 29.71 13.16 -3.93
C VAL A 63 29.79 13.25 -5.45
N LEU A 64 28.68 13.05 -6.13
CA LEU A 64 28.58 13.17 -7.57
C LEU A 64 28.63 14.64 -8.00
N THR A 65 29.59 14.98 -8.85
CA THR A 65 29.62 16.30 -9.51
C THR A 65 28.66 16.39 -10.69
N ASN A 66 28.22 15.25 -11.22
CA ASN A 66 27.24 15.16 -12.30
C ASN A 66 26.32 13.95 -12.04
N PRO A 67 24.99 14.14 -11.86
CA PRO A 67 24.06 13.04 -11.62
C PRO A 67 23.94 12.07 -12.80
N LEU A 68 24.37 12.47 -14.01
CA LEU A 68 24.32 11.64 -15.22
C LEU A 68 25.66 10.93 -15.50
N LYS A 69 26.51 10.75 -14.49
CA LYS A 69 27.77 10.05 -14.65
C LYS A 69 28.21 9.38 -13.35
N PHE A 70 28.55 8.09 -13.40
CA PHE A 70 29.24 7.43 -12.30
C PHE A 70 30.72 7.88 -12.23
N PRO A 71 31.34 7.93 -11.04
CA PRO A 71 32.75 8.29 -10.94
C PRO A 71 33.62 7.23 -11.65
N ALA A 72 34.67 7.68 -12.33
CA ALA A 72 35.50 6.79 -13.16
C ALA A 72 36.21 5.69 -12.36
N ASP A 73 36.39 5.90 -11.06
CA ASP A 73 37.04 4.96 -10.16
C ASP A 73 36.08 3.88 -9.62
N PHE A 74 34.78 3.96 -9.92
CA PHE A 74 33.81 2.93 -9.55
C PHE A 74 33.89 1.73 -10.51
N GLN A 75 34.32 0.60 -9.97
CA GLN A 75 34.40 -0.66 -10.70
C GLN A 75 33.22 -1.56 -10.35
N PHE A 76 32.35 -1.81 -11.33
CA PHE A 76 31.25 -2.77 -11.27
C PHE A 76 31.70 -4.24 -11.40
N GLU A 77 32.95 -4.54 -11.01
CA GLU A 77 33.48 -5.89 -10.99
C GLU A 77 33.05 -6.62 -9.68
N PRO A 78 32.64 -7.90 -9.78
CA PRO A 78 32.38 -8.73 -8.60
C PRO A 78 33.57 -8.79 -7.64
N PHE A 79 33.30 -8.81 -6.34
CA PHE A 79 34.28 -9.06 -5.31
C PHE A 79 33.95 -10.37 -4.59
N ASP A 80 34.93 -11.27 -4.50
CA ASP A 80 34.79 -12.59 -3.88
C ASP A 80 33.54 -13.34 -4.38
N ALA A 81 32.46 -13.32 -3.60
CA ALA A 81 31.24 -14.06 -3.90
C ALA A 81 30.30 -13.34 -4.88
N GLY A 82 30.49 -12.04 -5.17
CA GLY A 82 29.58 -11.30 -6.05
C GLY A 82 29.62 -9.77 -6.00
N ILE A 83 28.59 -9.16 -6.60
CA ILE A 83 28.29 -7.73 -6.59
C ILE A 83 26.78 -7.50 -6.44
N LEU A 84 26.44 -6.46 -5.70
CA LEU A 84 25.15 -5.78 -5.72
C LEU A 84 25.40 -4.32 -6.08
N ALA A 85 24.80 -3.82 -7.15
CA ALA A 85 24.74 -2.39 -7.44
C ALA A 85 23.29 -1.93 -7.46
N ILE A 86 22.98 -0.82 -6.80
CA ILE A 86 21.64 -0.22 -6.74
C ILE A 86 21.77 1.23 -7.16
N ASP A 87 21.01 1.63 -8.18
CA ASP A 87 20.77 3.02 -8.51
C ASP A 87 19.37 3.43 -8.07
N LEU A 88 19.27 4.27 -7.05
CA LEU A 88 17.99 4.73 -6.48
C LEU A 88 17.26 5.67 -7.44
N GLU A 89 17.97 6.59 -8.07
CA GLU A 89 17.37 7.58 -8.99
C GLU A 89 16.89 6.88 -10.28
N GLY A 90 17.71 6.03 -10.88
CA GLY A 90 17.32 5.24 -12.05
C GLY A 90 16.47 4.00 -11.72
N LYS A 91 16.20 3.70 -10.45
CA LYS A 91 15.49 2.48 -10.00
C LYS A 91 16.01 1.20 -10.69
N THR A 92 17.33 1.03 -10.73
CA THR A 92 18.00 -0.08 -11.44
C THR A 92 18.87 -0.87 -10.48
N ILE A 93 18.89 -2.19 -10.60
CA ILE A 93 19.58 -3.11 -9.70
C ILE A 93 20.41 -4.10 -10.53
N LEU A 94 21.68 -4.24 -10.20
CA LEU A 94 22.53 -5.35 -10.64
C LEU A 94 22.74 -6.26 -9.45
N SER A 95 22.25 -7.50 -9.52
CA SER A 95 22.50 -8.52 -8.49
C SER A 95 23.18 -9.71 -9.14
N LYS A 96 24.43 -9.95 -8.77
CA LYS A 96 25.20 -11.13 -9.19
C LYS A 96 26.00 -11.66 -8.03
N SER A 97 25.50 -12.71 -7.39
CA SER A 97 26.21 -13.35 -6.29
C SER A 97 26.04 -14.86 -6.34
N THR A 98 27.09 -15.58 -5.96
CA THR A 98 27.07 -17.04 -5.80
C THR A 98 26.37 -17.47 -4.50
N TYR A 99 26.08 -16.52 -3.62
CA TYR A 99 25.48 -16.75 -2.30
C TYR A 99 23.96 -16.47 -2.29
N SER A 100 23.55 -15.34 -2.85
CA SER A 100 22.17 -14.87 -2.88
C SER A 100 21.88 -14.17 -4.20
N ASN A 101 20.67 -14.32 -4.72
CA ASN A 101 20.24 -13.63 -5.93
C ASN A 101 18.86 -13.02 -5.70
N PRO A 102 18.76 -11.92 -4.93
CA PRO A 102 17.50 -11.25 -4.70
C PRO A 102 16.85 -10.83 -6.02
N GLY A 103 15.52 -10.95 -6.08
CA GLY A 103 14.71 -10.60 -7.24
C GLY A 103 13.69 -9.50 -6.89
N PRO A 104 12.71 -9.24 -7.78
CA PRO A 104 11.66 -8.26 -7.52
C PRO A 104 10.72 -8.65 -6.38
N HIS A 105 10.72 -9.93 -5.98
CA HIS A 105 10.04 -10.44 -4.80
C HIS A 105 10.94 -11.47 -4.13
N GLY A 106 10.75 -11.66 -2.84
CA GLY A 106 11.51 -12.66 -2.10
C GLY A 106 11.15 -12.73 -0.64
N ILE A 107 11.96 -13.50 0.09
CA ILE A 107 11.85 -13.67 1.53
C ILE A 107 13.18 -13.24 2.14
N ILE A 108 13.10 -12.50 3.24
CA ILE A 108 14.22 -12.20 4.11
C ILE A 108 14.01 -12.87 5.45
N GLU A 109 15.08 -13.41 5.99
CA GLU A 109 15.15 -13.92 7.35
C GLU A 109 15.55 -12.79 8.32
N VAL A 110 14.64 -12.48 9.24
CA VAL A 110 14.88 -11.53 10.34
C VAL A 110 15.05 -12.33 11.63
N SER A 111 16.04 -11.98 12.45
CA SER A 111 16.28 -12.65 13.72
C SER A 111 15.12 -12.41 14.68
N ASP A 112 14.54 -13.47 15.22
CA ASP A 112 13.66 -13.36 16.38
C ASP A 112 14.50 -13.07 17.63
N ARG A 113 14.29 -11.90 18.24
CA ARG A 113 15.01 -11.52 19.48
C ARG A 113 14.47 -12.24 20.71
N LEU A 114 13.28 -12.81 20.63
CA LEU A 114 12.60 -13.49 21.73
C LEU A 114 12.83 -14.99 21.71
N ALA A 115 13.25 -15.54 20.57
CA ALA A 115 13.58 -16.95 20.47
C ALA A 115 14.93 -17.24 21.19
N GLU A 116 14.94 -18.26 22.06
CA GLU A 116 16.17 -18.76 22.69
C GLU A 116 17.11 -19.45 21.69
N ASP A 117 16.53 -19.90 20.58
CA ASP A 117 17.21 -20.48 19.43
C ASP A 117 17.26 -19.41 18.34
N ASP A 118 18.36 -19.28 17.57
CA ASP A 118 18.54 -18.35 16.44
C ASP A 118 17.50 -18.56 15.30
N THR A 119 16.23 -18.45 15.63
CA THR A 119 15.09 -18.76 14.78
C THR A 119 14.87 -17.57 13.87
N ALA A 120 15.04 -17.80 12.58
CA ALA A 120 14.77 -16.82 11.56
C ALA A 120 13.28 -16.75 11.25
N ILE A 121 12.72 -15.54 11.28
CA ILE A 121 11.35 -15.26 10.84
C ILE A 121 11.39 -14.89 9.35
N PRO A 122 10.67 -15.62 8.47
CA PRO A 122 10.57 -15.28 7.07
C PRO A 122 9.63 -14.10 6.86
N ILE A 123 10.15 -13.00 6.33
CA ILE A 123 9.40 -11.80 5.96
C ILE A 123 9.40 -11.67 4.43
N TYR A 124 8.21 -11.55 3.85
CA TYR A 124 8.05 -11.38 2.40
C TYR A 124 8.29 -9.92 2.00
N TYR A 125 8.86 -9.71 0.82
CA TYR A 125 8.95 -8.39 0.19
C TYR A 125 8.56 -8.47 -1.29
N ILE A 126 8.03 -7.36 -1.81
CA ILE A 126 7.71 -7.15 -3.22
C ILE A 126 8.07 -5.71 -3.61
N LEU A 127 8.89 -5.58 -4.64
CA LEU A 127 9.26 -4.29 -5.21
C LEU A 127 8.19 -3.84 -6.20
N THR A 128 8.06 -2.53 -6.36
CA THR A 128 7.25 -1.95 -7.44
C THR A 128 7.86 -2.28 -8.81
N ASP A 129 7.02 -2.30 -9.84
CA ASP A 129 7.42 -2.58 -11.24
C ASP A 129 8.40 -1.54 -11.82
N ASP A 130 8.57 -0.42 -11.12
CA ASP A 130 9.52 0.64 -11.43
C ASP A 130 10.96 0.13 -11.36
N TRP A 131 11.27 -0.82 -10.48
CA TRP A 131 12.60 -1.39 -10.33
C TRP A 131 12.96 -2.32 -11.48
N LYS A 132 14.14 -2.13 -12.08
CA LYS A 132 14.66 -2.98 -13.17
C LYS A 132 15.92 -3.72 -12.73
N PHE A 133 15.91 -5.05 -12.93
CA PHE A 133 17.06 -5.90 -12.65
C PHE A 133 17.86 -6.13 -13.93
N GLU A 134 19.16 -5.91 -13.85
CA GLU A 134 20.08 -6.00 -14.95
C GLU A 134 21.01 -7.20 -14.79
N ASP A 135 21.35 -7.81 -15.93
CA ASP A 135 22.11 -9.05 -16.00
C ASP A 135 23.61 -8.84 -16.19
N SER A 136 24.08 -7.60 -16.25
CA SER A 136 25.46 -7.23 -16.56
C SER A 136 25.78 -5.82 -16.11
N ALA A 137 27.05 -5.55 -15.81
CA ALA A 137 27.54 -4.24 -15.40
C ALA A 137 27.33 -3.18 -16.49
N ASP A 138 27.65 -3.54 -17.74
CA ASP A 138 27.48 -2.63 -18.89
C ASP A 138 26.00 -2.25 -19.10
N SER A 139 25.08 -3.23 -19.00
CA SER A 139 23.64 -2.95 -19.10
C SER A 139 23.17 -2.10 -17.92
N PHE A 140 23.61 -2.43 -16.70
CA PHE A 140 23.31 -1.63 -15.50
C PHE A 140 23.68 -0.17 -15.67
N GLU A 141 24.91 0.14 -16.07
CA GLU A 141 25.36 1.53 -16.22
C GLU A 141 24.53 2.29 -17.26
N VAL A 142 24.34 1.69 -18.44
CA VAL A 142 23.58 2.32 -19.53
C VAL A 142 22.11 2.54 -19.14
N GLN A 143 21.47 1.55 -18.52
CA GLN A 143 20.06 1.64 -18.13
C GLN A 143 19.85 2.60 -16.97
N ALA A 144 20.71 2.55 -15.94
CA ALA A 144 20.69 3.49 -14.83
C ALA A 144 20.76 4.93 -15.34
N LEU A 145 21.78 5.28 -16.14
CA LEU A 145 21.96 6.64 -16.65
C LEU A 145 20.82 7.09 -17.58
N SER A 146 20.34 6.21 -18.47
CA SER A 146 19.18 6.48 -19.34
C SER A 146 17.90 6.76 -18.54
N ARG A 147 17.70 6.04 -17.44
CA ARG A 147 16.53 6.21 -16.57
C ARG A 147 16.65 7.45 -15.70
N ARG A 148 17.85 7.78 -15.20
CA ARG A 148 18.15 9.07 -14.55
C ARG A 148 17.87 10.24 -15.49
N GLU A 149 18.24 10.15 -16.76
CA GLU A 149 17.94 11.23 -17.72
C GLU A 149 16.43 11.43 -17.87
N LYS A 150 15.66 10.35 -17.94
CA LYS A 150 14.19 10.40 -18.00
C LYS A 150 13.57 10.93 -16.71
N SER A 151 14.11 10.60 -15.54
CA SER A 151 13.57 11.04 -14.25
C SER A 151 13.72 12.55 -14.06
N LEU A 152 14.71 13.19 -14.68
CA LEU A 152 14.86 14.65 -14.65
C LEU A 152 13.68 15.40 -15.27
N ASP A 153 12.94 14.76 -16.19
CA ASP A 153 11.77 15.34 -16.83
C ASP A 153 10.46 15.01 -16.09
N ILE A 154 10.49 14.12 -15.09
CA ILE A 154 9.32 13.75 -14.30
C ILE A 154 9.10 14.81 -13.22
N VAL A 155 7.96 15.50 -13.32
CA VAL A 155 7.49 16.39 -12.26
C VAL A 155 6.69 15.56 -11.26
N ASP A 156 7.08 15.61 -10.00
CA ASP A 156 6.29 15.02 -8.93
C ASP A 156 5.00 15.78 -8.72
N ILE A 157 3.91 15.03 -8.73
CA ILE A 157 2.58 15.54 -8.49
C ILE A 157 2.14 14.95 -7.15
N ASP A 158 1.83 15.81 -6.18
CA ASP A 158 1.10 15.37 -5.00
C ASP A 158 -0.35 15.15 -5.41
N ALA A 159 -0.66 13.92 -5.81
CA ALA A 159 -2.00 13.53 -6.24
C ALA A 159 -3.07 13.87 -5.19
N ARG A 160 -2.73 13.96 -3.90
CA ARG A 160 -3.69 14.30 -2.84
C ARG A 160 -4.19 15.74 -2.97
N GLU A 161 -3.39 16.67 -3.48
CA GLU A 161 -3.86 18.03 -3.74
C GLU A 161 -4.99 18.06 -4.77
N VAL A 162 -5.00 17.13 -5.71
CA VAL A 162 -6.07 16.98 -6.70
C VAL A 162 -7.24 16.18 -6.11
N LEU A 163 -6.95 15.03 -5.52
CA LEU A 163 -7.95 14.08 -5.04
C LEU A 163 -8.74 14.63 -3.84
N TYR A 164 -8.09 15.36 -2.93
CA TYR A 164 -8.72 15.92 -1.73
C TYR A 164 -8.98 17.43 -1.85
N GLY A 165 -8.43 18.12 -2.85
CA GLY A 165 -8.44 19.58 -2.94
C GLY A 165 -9.54 20.18 -3.81
N GLU A 166 -9.33 21.43 -4.21
CA GLU A 166 -10.32 22.27 -4.90
C GLU A 166 -10.78 21.66 -6.24
N THR A 167 -9.92 20.93 -6.95
CA THR A 167 -10.28 20.28 -8.23
C THR A 167 -11.43 19.29 -8.05
N MET A 168 -11.34 18.39 -7.07
CA MET A 168 -12.37 17.41 -6.76
C MET A 168 -13.65 18.07 -6.23
N LEU A 169 -13.52 19.04 -5.32
CA LEU A 169 -14.67 19.76 -4.77
C LEU A 169 -15.42 20.56 -5.86
N GLY A 170 -14.68 21.23 -6.74
CA GLY A 170 -15.23 22.00 -7.85
C GLY A 170 -15.99 21.12 -8.84
N PHE A 171 -15.44 19.96 -9.17
CA PHE A 171 -16.11 18.96 -10.01
C PHE A 171 -17.48 18.58 -9.44
N PHE A 172 -17.54 18.20 -8.16
CA PHE A 172 -18.80 17.76 -7.54
C PHE A 172 -19.84 18.87 -7.43
N VAL A 173 -19.42 20.09 -7.08
CA VAL A 173 -20.31 21.26 -7.04
C VAL A 173 -20.89 21.56 -8.41
N GLU A 174 -20.06 21.52 -9.46
CA GLU A 174 -20.50 21.78 -10.83
C GLU A 174 -21.50 20.73 -11.32
N GLU A 175 -21.17 19.44 -11.18
CA GLU A 175 -22.01 18.35 -11.67
C GLU A 175 -23.33 18.23 -10.89
N MET A 176 -23.31 18.41 -9.57
CA MET A 176 -24.55 18.43 -8.78
C MET A 176 -25.45 19.63 -9.12
N ASN A 177 -24.87 20.81 -9.38
CA ASN A 177 -25.64 21.97 -9.82
C ASN A 177 -26.25 21.78 -11.22
N LYS A 178 -25.59 21.03 -12.12
CA LYS A 178 -26.10 20.69 -13.44
C LYS A 178 -27.22 19.66 -13.38
N SER A 179 -27.11 18.69 -12.47
CA SER A 179 -28.06 17.60 -12.35
C SER A 179 -29.50 18.11 -12.21
N ARG A 180 -30.38 17.54 -13.05
CA ARG A 180 -31.83 17.75 -12.99
C ARG A 180 -32.54 16.54 -12.36
N ILE A 181 -31.77 15.52 -11.98
CA ILE A 181 -32.27 14.26 -11.46
C ILE A 181 -32.67 14.50 -10.00
N PRO A 182 -33.87 14.06 -9.57
CA PRO A 182 -34.22 14.04 -8.15
C PRO A 182 -33.13 13.34 -7.35
N HIS A 183 -32.73 13.91 -6.23
CA HIS A 183 -31.65 13.41 -5.38
C HIS A 183 -31.96 12.00 -4.84
N ASP A 184 -31.53 10.99 -5.59
CA ASP A 184 -31.55 9.55 -5.31
C ASP A 184 -30.11 9.07 -5.08
N GLU A 185 -29.91 8.02 -4.28
CA GLU A 185 -28.62 7.36 -4.01
C GLU A 185 -27.89 6.99 -5.32
N ASN A 186 -28.65 6.59 -6.35
CA ASN A 186 -28.12 6.30 -7.69
C ASN A 186 -27.34 7.48 -8.31
N LEU A 187 -27.70 8.73 -8.00
CA LEU A 187 -26.99 9.90 -8.51
C LEU A 187 -25.59 10.02 -7.89
N GLN A 188 -25.43 9.66 -6.63
CA GLN A 188 -24.14 9.79 -5.95
C GLN A 188 -23.13 8.78 -6.46
N SER A 189 -23.55 7.51 -6.62
CA SER A 189 -22.72 6.48 -7.23
C SER A 189 -22.32 6.88 -8.64
N HIS A 190 -23.27 7.40 -9.43
CA HIS A 190 -22.97 7.89 -10.77
C HIS A 190 -21.94 9.02 -10.79
N LEU A 191 -22.08 10.04 -9.94
CA LEU A 191 -21.15 11.17 -9.88
C LEU A 191 -19.76 10.77 -9.39
N HIS A 192 -19.69 9.87 -8.41
CA HIS A 192 -18.43 9.33 -7.92
C HIS A 192 -17.74 8.49 -9.00
N ALA A 193 -18.48 7.62 -9.70
CA ALA A 193 -17.96 6.86 -10.83
C ALA A 193 -17.43 7.78 -11.95
N LEU A 194 -18.17 8.85 -12.27
CA LEU A 194 -17.77 9.83 -13.27
C LEU A 194 -16.46 10.53 -12.87
N TRP A 195 -16.31 10.91 -11.60
CA TRP A 195 -15.05 11.47 -11.09
C TRP A 195 -13.89 10.48 -11.25
N LEU A 196 -14.08 9.24 -10.80
CA LEU A 196 -13.04 8.22 -10.78
C LEU A 196 -12.53 7.84 -12.18
N LEU A 197 -13.38 7.91 -13.20
CA LEU A 197 -13.05 7.54 -14.58
C LEU A 197 -12.64 8.71 -15.47
N ASN A 198 -12.71 9.94 -14.98
CA ASN A 198 -12.38 11.10 -15.79
C ASN A 198 -10.86 11.36 -15.79
N GLU A 199 -10.25 11.42 -16.97
CA GLU A 199 -8.83 11.78 -17.12
C GLU A 199 -8.61 13.26 -16.74
N LEU A 200 -7.59 13.52 -15.93
CA LEU A 200 -7.28 14.87 -15.45
C LEU A 200 -5.87 15.28 -15.88
N GLU A 201 -5.74 16.46 -16.50
CA GLU A 201 -4.44 17.03 -16.88
C GLU A 201 -3.53 17.22 -15.66
N GLN A 202 -4.12 17.58 -14.51
CA GLN A 202 -3.43 17.72 -13.22
C GLN A 202 -2.87 16.40 -12.69
N LEU A 203 -3.34 15.25 -13.20
CA LEU A 203 -2.82 13.91 -12.91
C LEU A 203 -2.06 13.34 -14.11
N SER A 204 -1.46 14.20 -14.93
CA SER A 204 -0.72 13.83 -16.14
C SER A 204 -1.56 13.01 -17.13
N GLY A 205 -2.86 13.32 -17.22
CA GLY A 205 -3.81 12.62 -18.10
C GLY A 205 -4.32 11.29 -17.55
N LYS A 206 -3.95 10.90 -16.32
CA LYS A 206 -4.53 9.72 -15.65
C LYS A 206 -5.87 10.06 -15.02
N SER A 207 -6.72 9.04 -14.85
CA SER A 207 -7.92 9.17 -14.04
C SER A 207 -7.58 9.08 -12.54
N PRO A 208 -8.41 9.65 -11.63
CA PRO A 208 -8.27 9.42 -10.19
C PRO A 208 -8.15 7.95 -9.82
N ARG A 209 -8.92 7.07 -10.47
CA ARG A 209 -8.87 5.63 -10.24
C ARG A 209 -7.51 5.03 -10.59
N ASP A 210 -6.95 5.39 -11.74
CA ASP A 210 -5.63 4.87 -12.16
C ASP A 210 -4.56 5.28 -11.15
N VAL A 211 -4.61 6.51 -10.65
CA VAL A 211 -3.67 7.03 -9.65
C VAL A 211 -3.82 6.33 -8.30
N LEU A 212 -5.05 6.07 -7.85
CA LEU A 212 -5.31 5.32 -6.61
C LEU A 212 -4.77 3.89 -6.70
N LEU A 213 -4.88 3.22 -7.85
CA LEU A 213 -4.53 1.79 -8.00
C LEU A 213 -3.10 1.53 -8.49
N GLU A 214 -2.37 2.54 -8.97
CA GLU A 214 -1.05 2.37 -9.62
C GLU A 214 -0.05 1.57 -8.76
N LYS A 215 0.00 1.83 -7.45
CA LYS A 215 0.91 1.13 -6.50
C LYS A 215 0.19 0.37 -5.39
N HIS A 216 -1.13 0.25 -5.46
CA HIS A 216 -1.98 -0.30 -4.39
C HIS A 216 -1.50 -1.66 -3.85
N GLU A 217 -1.21 -2.62 -4.74
CA GLU A 217 -0.76 -3.96 -4.35
C GLU A 217 0.56 -3.92 -3.57
N SER A 218 1.54 -3.15 -4.06
CA SER A 218 2.86 -3.04 -3.40
C SER A 218 2.76 -2.44 -2.00
N ILE A 219 1.87 -1.47 -1.80
CA ILE A 219 1.64 -0.83 -0.49
C ILE A 219 0.93 -1.81 0.45
N SER A 220 -0.11 -2.48 -0.05
CA SER A 220 -0.86 -3.48 0.71
C SER A 220 0.04 -4.63 1.18
N MET A 221 0.91 -5.13 0.29
CA MET A 221 1.87 -6.17 0.61
C MET A 221 2.96 -5.70 1.60
N ASP A 222 3.45 -4.46 1.48
CA ASP A 222 4.39 -3.91 2.47
C ASP A 222 3.74 -3.77 3.85
N MET A 223 2.49 -3.29 3.92
CA MET A 223 1.73 -3.19 5.15
C MET A 223 1.49 -4.56 5.81
N GLN A 224 1.19 -5.59 5.02
CA GLN A 224 1.05 -6.97 5.50
C GLN A 224 2.40 -7.54 5.95
N SER A 225 3.47 -7.28 5.22
CA SER A 225 4.82 -7.69 5.58
C SER A 225 5.25 -7.09 6.93
N ARG A 226 4.88 -5.83 7.19
CA ARG A 226 5.14 -5.13 8.45
C ARG A 226 4.30 -5.68 9.60
N SER A 227 3.02 -5.99 9.39
CA SER A 227 2.20 -6.61 10.43
C SER A 227 2.74 -7.99 10.80
N LEU A 228 3.11 -8.82 9.82
CA LEU A 228 3.74 -10.12 10.08
C LEU A 228 5.05 -9.97 10.86
N GLN A 229 5.92 -9.04 10.44
CA GLN A 229 7.15 -8.76 11.16
C GLN A 229 6.87 -8.40 12.62
N TRP A 230 5.91 -7.52 12.87
CA TRP A 230 5.54 -7.13 14.22
C TRP A 230 4.97 -8.32 15.02
N SER A 231 4.05 -9.11 14.45
CA SER A 231 3.48 -10.28 15.12
C SER A 231 4.55 -11.27 15.62
N PHE A 232 5.59 -11.50 14.83
CA PHE A 232 6.62 -12.48 15.17
C PHE A 232 7.75 -11.91 16.05
N THR A 233 8.12 -10.64 15.86
CA THR A 233 9.23 -10.03 16.62
C THR A 233 8.77 -9.30 17.88
N ASN A 234 7.46 -9.10 18.03
CA ASN A 234 6.83 -8.19 19.01
C ASN A 234 7.37 -6.75 18.98
N ASP A 235 8.01 -6.38 17.87
CA ASP A 235 8.71 -5.12 17.68
C ASP A 235 8.07 -4.37 16.50
N GLU A 236 7.49 -3.19 16.76
CA GLU A 236 6.88 -2.37 15.71
C GLU A 236 7.93 -1.96 14.65
N PRO A 237 7.75 -2.28 13.35
CA PRO A 237 8.65 -1.84 12.29
C PRO A 237 8.78 -0.32 12.23
N LEU A 238 9.96 0.17 11.85
CA LEU A 238 10.20 1.61 11.76
C LEU A 238 9.27 2.25 10.71
N PRO A 239 8.49 3.28 11.07
CA PRO A 239 7.63 3.98 10.13
C PRO A 239 8.45 4.83 9.17
N LEU A 240 7.89 5.16 8.01
CA LEU A 240 8.48 6.14 7.11
C LEU A 240 8.52 7.53 7.74
N ASP A 241 9.54 8.29 7.36
CA ASP A 241 9.67 9.71 7.68
C ASP A 241 8.65 10.52 6.86
N LYS A 242 8.05 11.55 7.46
CA LYS A 242 7.07 12.41 6.77
C LYS A 242 7.70 13.30 5.70
N GLU A 243 9.00 13.56 5.82
CA GLU A 243 9.74 14.30 4.82
C GLU A 243 10.18 13.43 3.65
N SER A 244 10.12 12.10 3.79
CA SER A 244 10.49 11.17 2.73
C SER A 244 9.63 11.36 1.49
N ARG A 245 10.22 11.10 0.32
CA ARG A 245 9.48 11.17 -0.94
C ARG A 245 8.33 10.17 -0.97
N ALA A 246 8.55 8.96 -0.46
CA ALA A 246 7.52 7.92 -0.41
C ALA A 246 6.29 8.36 0.41
N TRP A 247 6.47 9.03 1.55
CA TRP A 247 5.31 9.57 2.30
C TRP A 247 4.54 10.63 1.50
N LYS A 248 5.25 11.48 0.74
CA LYS A 248 4.65 12.58 -0.04
C LYS A 248 3.98 12.12 -1.34
N PHE A 249 4.61 11.20 -2.07
CA PHE A 249 4.32 10.94 -3.48
C PHE A 249 4.14 9.45 -3.84
N ALA A 250 4.25 8.51 -2.88
CA ALA A 250 3.90 7.12 -3.18
C ALA A 250 2.41 6.99 -3.55
N GLY A 251 2.03 5.81 -4.02
CA GLY A 251 0.62 5.52 -4.29
C GLY A 251 -0.23 5.42 -3.03
N PHE A 252 -1.41 4.85 -3.18
CA PHE A 252 -2.43 4.78 -2.14
C PHE A 252 -2.60 3.32 -1.70
N GLY A 253 -2.67 3.08 -0.38
CA GLY A 253 -2.98 1.76 0.15
C GLY A 253 -4.49 1.56 0.29
N THR A 254 -4.90 0.36 0.70
CA THR A 254 -6.32 0.01 0.84
C THR A 254 -7.05 0.96 1.78
N HIS A 255 -6.44 1.33 2.92
CA HIS A 255 -7.14 2.12 3.91
C HIS A 255 -7.42 3.55 3.41
N GLU A 256 -6.44 4.20 2.78
CA GLU A 256 -6.62 5.54 2.19
C GLU A 256 -7.63 5.52 1.05
N ILE A 257 -7.66 4.48 0.21
CA ILE A 257 -8.66 4.35 -0.86
C ILE A 257 -10.07 4.21 -0.28
N VAL A 258 -10.26 3.38 0.75
CA VAL A 258 -11.57 3.19 1.38
C VAL A 258 -12.03 4.46 2.08
N VAL A 259 -11.14 5.11 2.85
CA VAL A 259 -11.44 6.40 3.49
C VAL A 259 -11.77 7.47 2.45
N TYR A 260 -11.08 7.48 1.31
CA TYR A 260 -11.37 8.38 0.21
C TYR A 260 -12.75 8.14 -0.39
N TYR A 261 -13.12 6.87 -0.58
CA TYR A 261 -14.45 6.50 -1.05
C TYR A 261 -15.54 7.04 -0.10
N ASP A 262 -15.41 6.79 1.20
CA ASP A 262 -16.38 7.24 2.21
C ASP A 262 -16.46 8.76 2.32
N LEU A 263 -15.33 9.45 2.20
CA LEU A 263 -15.29 10.90 2.15
C LEU A 263 -16.14 11.44 0.99
N ILE A 264 -15.97 10.91 -0.22
CA ILE A 264 -16.73 11.38 -1.38
C ILE A 264 -18.24 11.17 -1.14
N ARG A 265 -18.64 10.01 -0.61
CA ARG A 265 -20.04 9.73 -0.27
C ARG A 265 -20.60 10.76 0.71
N HIS A 266 -19.85 11.02 1.78
CA HIS A 266 -20.21 12.04 2.76
C HIS A 266 -20.38 13.44 2.14
N LEU A 267 -19.46 13.87 1.27
CA LEU A 267 -19.52 15.19 0.65
C LEU A 267 -20.70 15.31 -0.33
N LEU A 268 -20.96 14.28 -1.13
CA LEU A 268 -22.11 14.24 -2.04
C LEU A 268 -23.43 14.30 -1.27
N ASP A 269 -23.54 13.58 -0.15
CA ASP A 269 -24.69 13.63 0.75
C ASP A 269 -24.89 15.03 1.36
N ALA A 270 -23.83 15.60 1.94
CA ALA A 270 -23.87 16.89 2.61
C ALA A 270 -24.31 18.00 1.65
N TYR A 271 -23.78 18.02 0.43
CA TYR A 271 -24.15 19.03 -0.56
C TYR A 271 -25.54 18.78 -1.17
N SER A 272 -25.94 17.52 -1.36
CA SER A 272 -27.30 17.17 -1.75
C SER A 272 -28.33 17.71 -0.74
N LEU A 273 -28.05 17.58 0.56
CA LEU A 273 -28.89 18.16 1.61
C LEU A 273 -28.93 19.69 1.51
N ARG A 274 -27.77 20.33 1.34
CA ARG A 274 -27.69 21.79 1.16
C ARG A 274 -28.51 22.28 -0.04
N LEU A 275 -28.45 21.59 -1.18
CA LEU A 275 -29.22 21.92 -2.37
C LEU A 275 -30.73 21.82 -2.13
N LYS A 276 -31.18 20.83 -1.34
CA LYS A 276 -32.60 20.71 -0.95
C LYS A 276 -33.08 21.89 -0.09
N GLU A 277 -32.21 22.39 0.80
CA GLU A 277 -32.55 23.46 1.73
C GLU A 277 -32.46 24.86 1.12
N SER A 278 -31.39 25.14 0.37
CA SER A 278 -31.04 26.48 -0.10
C SER A 278 -31.19 26.65 -1.62
N GLY A 279 -31.46 25.57 -2.36
CA GLY A 279 -31.38 25.56 -3.81
C GLY A 279 -29.93 25.59 -4.31
N ARG A 280 -29.76 25.88 -5.60
CA ARG A 280 -28.43 26.00 -6.23
C ARG A 280 -27.68 27.18 -5.65
N CYS A 281 -26.39 26.99 -5.35
CA CYS A 281 -25.50 28.06 -4.91
C CYS A 281 -24.42 28.37 -5.96
N GLU A 282 -23.76 29.51 -5.81
CA GLU A 282 -22.59 29.85 -6.64
C GLU A 282 -21.46 28.85 -6.40
N SER A 283 -20.67 28.55 -7.45
CA SER A 283 -19.63 27.51 -7.37
C SER A 283 -18.63 27.74 -6.25
N LYS A 284 -18.23 29.01 -6.01
CA LYS A 284 -17.27 29.34 -4.94
C LYS A 284 -17.83 29.06 -3.54
N GLU A 285 -19.10 29.37 -3.32
CA GLU A 285 -19.76 29.11 -2.04
C GLU A 285 -19.92 27.60 -1.80
N GLY A 286 -20.24 26.85 -2.88
CA GLY A 286 -20.35 25.39 -2.79
C GLY A 286 -19.01 24.71 -2.48
N ILE A 287 -17.93 25.15 -3.15
CA ILE A 287 -16.57 24.64 -2.91
C ILE A 287 -16.14 24.92 -1.47
N ALA A 288 -16.35 26.15 -0.99
CA ALA A 288 -16.00 26.52 0.38
C ALA A 288 -16.77 25.70 1.42
N PHE A 289 -18.07 25.46 1.19
CA PHE A 289 -18.87 24.60 2.06
C PHE A 289 -18.35 23.15 2.09
N LEU A 290 -18.09 22.54 0.93
CA LEU A 290 -17.58 21.18 0.90
C LEU A 290 -16.17 21.06 1.50
N ALA A 291 -15.32 22.08 1.36
CA ALA A 291 -14.01 22.10 2.00
C ALA A 291 -14.14 22.08 3.53
N GLU A 292 -15.08 22.85 4.08
CA GLU A 292 -15.38 22.86 5.52
C GLU A 292 -15.90 21.50 6.00
N GLU A 293 -16.86 20.88 5.29
CA GLU A 293 -17.37 19.56 5.66
C GLU A 293 -16.29 18.45 5.51
N ARG A 294 -15.43 18.52 4.48
CA ARG A 294 -14.28 17.62 4.32
C ARG A 294 -13.38 17.69 5.55
N ASP A 295 -12.93 18.89 5.91
CA ASP A 295 -11.96 19.08 7.00
C ASP A 295 -12.55 18.65 8.34
N LYS A 296 -13.83 18.95 8.56
CA LYS A 296 -14.58 18.52 9.75
C LYS A 296 -14.72 17.00 9.81
N TRP A 297 -15.10 16.34 8.70
CA TRP A 297 -15.25 14.89 8.64
C TRP A 297 -13.90 14.20 8.90
N MET A 298 -12.83 14.67 8.26
CA MET A 298 -11.48 14.15 8.43
C MET A 298 -10.98 14.18 9.88
N GLU A 299 -11.41 15.17 10.66
CA GLU A 299 -10.99 15.37 12.05
C GLU A 299 -11.97 14.83 13.09
N THR A 300 -13.12 14.31 12.67
CA THR A 300 -14.13 13.76 13.57
C THR A 300 -13.95 12.25 13.74
N PRO A 301 -13.85 11.72 14.98
CA PRO A 301 -13.90 10.28 15.23
C PRO A 301 -15.12 9.61 14.56
N ASN A 302 -14.89 8.61 13.71
CA ASN A 302 -15.96 7.89 13.03
C ASN A 302 -16.22 6.52 13.69
N PRO A 303 -17.45 6.22 14.16
CA PRO A 303 -17.82 4.91 14.67
C PRO A 303 -17.55 3.74 13.70
N GLU A 304 -17.72 3.95 12.39
CA GLU A 304 -17.42 2.95 11.35
C GLU A 304 -15.93 2.63 11.28
N PHE A 305 -15.08 3.56 11.73
CA PHE A 305 -13.65 3.38 11.88
C PHE A 305 -13.24 3.07 13.32
N SER A 306 -14.14 2.45 14.09
CA SER A 306 -13.93 2.09 15.49
C SER A 306 -13.47 3.30 16.32
N GLY A 307 -14.06 4.47 16.06
CA GLY A 307 -13.76 5.74 16.74
C GLY A 307 -12.46 6.42 16.29
N ARG A 308 -11.79 5.94 15.24
CA ARG A 308 -10.58 6.58 14.70
C ARG A 308 -10.97 7.76 13.80
N LYS A 309 -10.06 8.73 13.71
CA LYS A 309 -10.21 9.85 12.77
C LYS A 309 -9.80 9.38 11.37
N PRO A 310 -10.54 9.73 10.30
CA PRO A 310 -10.13 9.44 8.93
C PRO A 310 -8.73 9.95 8.59
N SER A 311 -8.37 11.18 9.02
CA SER A 311 -7.04 11.75 8.77
C SER A 311 -5.90 10.94 9.42
N MET A 312 -6.16 10.34 10.58
CA MET A 312 -5.20 9.47 11.27
C MET A 312 -4.96 8.17 10.51
N ILE A 313 -6.01 7.59 9.93
CA ILE A 313 -5.91 6.33 9.16
C ILE A 313 -5.02 6.54 7.94
N ILE A 314 -5.28 7.61 7.19
CA ILE A 314 -4.45 8.02 6.03
C ILE A 314 -3.01 8.24 6.46
N GLU A 315 -2.79 9.01 7.53
CA GLU A 315 -1.45 9.32 8.04
C GLU A 315 -0.67 8.05 8.43
N TYR A 316 -1.34 7.08 9.05
CA TYR A 316 -0.71 5.83 9.49
C TYR A 316 -0.32 4.97 8.29
N GLU A 317 -1.21 4.80 7.31
CA GLU A 317 -0.89 4.06 6.09
C GLU A 317 0.23 4.72 5.29
N ARG A 318 0.22 6.06 5.16
CA ARG A 318 1.30 6.82 4.49
C ARG A 318 2.65 6.66 5.18
N ARG A 319 2.66 6.52 6.50
CA ARG A 319 3.87 6.22 7.27
C ARG A 319 4.24 4.73 7.28
N ARG A 320 3.49 3.90 6.56
CA ARG A 320 3.59 2.43 6.59
C ARG A 320 3.56 1.89 8.02
N LYS A 321 2.67 2.45 8.83
CA LYS A 321 2.48 2.12 10.24
C LYS A 321 1.19 1.34 10.37
N ASN A 322 1.27 0.09 10.82
CA ASN A 322 0.08 -0.70 11.09
C ASN A 322 -0.77 -0.04 12.19
N ILE A 323 -2.09 -0.07 12.02
CA ILE A 323 -3.02 0.40 13.04
C ILE A 323 -3.28 -0.79 13.96
N VAL A 324 -2.88 -0.68 15.21
CA VAL A 324 -3.17 -1.72 16.22
C VAL A 324 -4.58 -1.56 16.77
N MET A 325 -5.16 -2.69 17.14
CA MET A 325 -6.35 -2.79 17.96
C MET A 325 -6.01 -3.52 19.26
N SER A 326 -6.63 -3.10 20.35
CA SER A 326 -6.59 -3.84 21.61
C SER A 326 -7.30 -5.17 21.46
N ALA A 327 -6.94 -6.13 22.32
CA ALA A 327 -7.64 -7.41 22.37
C ALA A 327 -9.15 -7.23 22.60
N GLN A 328 -9.55 -6.22 23.38
CA GLN A 328 -10.96 -5.86 23.60
C GLN A 328 -11.66 -5.38 22.33
N GLU A 329 -10.99 -4.55 21.51
CA GLU A 329 -11.53 -4.12 20.21
C GLU A 329 -11.62 -5.27 19.19
N SER A 330 -10.85 -6.35 19.39
CA SER A 330 -10.86 -7.53 18.52
C SER A 330 -11.90 -8.59 18.90
N ILE A 331 -12.65 -8.37 19.99
CA ILE A 331 -13.70 -9.30 20.43
C ILE A 331 -14.84 -9.28 19.40
N VAL A 332 -15.05 -10.43 18.75
CA VAL A 332 -16.14 -10.61 17.78
C VAL A 332 -17.51 -10.61 18.46
N ASP A 333 -17.58 -11.18 19.66
CA ASP A 333 -18.81 -11.33 20.44
C ASP A 333 -18.51 -11.08 21.93
N GLU A 334 -18.96 -9.94 22.44
CA GLU A 334 -18.77 -9.53 23.85
C GLU A 334 -19.54 -10.42 24.83
N ASP A 335 -20.58 -11.11 24.36
CA ASP A 335 -21.39 -12.03 25.16
C ASP A 335 -20.81 -13.46 25.17
N CYS A 336 -19.83 -13.76 24.30
CA CYS A 336 -19.19 -15.07 24.23
C CYS A 336 -18.07 -15.20 25.29
N PRO A 337 -18.19 -16.09 26.30
CA PRO A 337 -17.18 -16.24 27.35
C PRO A 337 -15.80 -16.63 26.81
N ILE A 338 -15.75 -17.38 25.69
CA ILE A 338 -14.49 -17.78 25.05
C ILE A 338 -13.80 -16.56 24.44
N CYS A 339 -14.52 -15.68 23.75
CA CYS A 339 -13.95 -14.48 23.16
C CYS A 339 -13.43 -13.52 24.24
N VAL A 340 -14.18 -13.35 25.32
CA VAL A 340 -13.76 -12.55 26.48
C VAL A 340 -12.52 -13.16 27.14
N GLU A 341 -12.47 -14.46 27.38
CA GLU A 341 -11.31 -15.12 27.98
C GLU A 341 -10.08 -15.05 27.06
N MET A 342 -10.25 -15.29 25.75
CA MET A 342 -9.17 -15.15 24.77
C MET A 342 -8.59 -13.73 24.74
N SER A 343 -9.44 -12.70 24.84
CA SER A 343 -8.98 -11.30 24.86
C SER A 343 -8.11 -10.96 26.08
N GLN A 344 -8.20 -11.73 27.17
CA GLN A 344 -7.40 -11.52 28.37
C GLN A 344 -6.04 -12.21 28.30
N VAL A 345 -5.88 -13.20 27.43
CA VAL A 345 -4.69 -14.06 27.32
C VAL A 345 -3.81 -13.68 26.12
N PHE A 346 -4.39 -13.02 25.11
CA PHE A 346 -3.67 -12.67 23.89
C PHE A 346 -2.73 -11.47 24.09
N ASP A 347 -1.41 -11.71 24.03
CA ASP A 347 -0.36 -10.69 24.20
C ASP A 347 0.30 -10.27 22.86
N SER A 348 -0.17 -10.82 21.74
CA SER A 348 0.32 -10.46 20.40
C SER A 348 -0.44 -9.25 19.85
N PRO A 349 0.22 -8.35 19.10
CA PRO A 349 -0.45 -7.22 18.48
C PRO A 349 -1.51 -7.70 17.48
N MET A 350 -2.72 -7.17 17.61
CA MET A 350 -3.81 -7.34 16.65
C MET A 350 -3.88 -6.10 15.77
N PHE A 351 -4.16 -6.28 14.48
CA PHE A 351 -4.14 -5.19 13.50
C PHE A 351 -5.53 -4.92 12.95
N TRP A 352 -5.87 -3.64 12.93
CA TRP A 352 -7.06 -3.11 12.32
C TRP A 352 -6.86 -2.85 10.83
N HIS A 353 -7.81 -3.33 10.03
CA HIS A 353 -7.75 -3.25 8.58
C HIS A 353 -9.10 -2.87 7.99
N LEU A 354 -9.07 -2.07 6.91
CA LEU A 354 -10.20 -1.88 6.00
C LEU A 354 -9.98 -2.74 4.76
N ASP A 355 -11.06 -3.31 4.24
CA ASP A 355 -11.05 -4.18 3.06
C ASP A 355 -11.90 -3.64 1.89
N GLY A 356 -12.71 -2.60 2.13
CA GLY A 356 -13.61 -2.01 1.13
C GLY A 356 -14.83 -2.86 0.83
N SER A 357 -15.18 -3.83 1.68
CA SER A 357 -16.33 -4.73 1.48
C SER A 357 -17.70 -4.03 1.45
N HIS A 358 -17.79 -2.81 1.99
CA HIS A 358 -19.01 -2.00 1.97
C HIS A 358 -19.14 -1.08 0.75
N MET A 359 -18.11 -1.00 -0.10
CA MET A 359 -18.16 -0.19 -1.32
C MET A 359 -19.10 -0.83 -2.35
N ASP A 360 -19.66 0.00 -3.23
CA ASP A 360 -20.49 -0.45 -4.36
C ASP A 360 -19.76 -1.52 -5.20
N ASP A 361 -20.46 -2.61 -5.55
CA ASP A 361 -19.93 -3.74 -6.33
C ASP A 361 -19.86 -3.44 -7.84
N GLU A 362 -19.29 -2.29 -8.21
CA GLU A 362 -19.02 -1.94 -9.59
C GLU A 362 -17.51 -1.90 -9.85
N PHE A 363 -17.09 -2.22 -11.09
CA PHE A 363 -15.68 -2.18 -11.49
C PHE A 363 -14.98 -0.89 -11.08
N VAL A 364 -15.64 0.26 -11.25
CA VAL A 364 -15.09 1.59 -10.97
C VAL A 364 -14.66 1.76 -9.51
N PHE A 365 -15.35 1.10 -8.57
CA PHE A 365 -15.04 1.15 -7.14
C PHE A 365 -14.18 -0.04 -6.68
N SER A 366 -14.06 -1.09 -7.48
CA SER A 366 -13.22 -2.25 -7.16
C SER A 366 -11.71 -1.94 -7.21
N PHE A 367 -10.91 -2.80 -6.57
CA PHE A 367 -9.43 -2.73 -6.60
C PHE A 367 -8.80 -3.36 -7.86
N TYR A 368 -9.59 -3.93 -8.77
CA TYR A 368 -9.05 -4.57 -9.99
C TYR A 368 -8.49 -3.52 -10.95
N ARG A 369 -7.32 -3.76 -11.55
CA ARG A 369 -6.74 -2.77 -12.48
C ARG A 369 -7.55 -2.70 -13.77
N THR A 370 -8.07 -3.83 -14.23
CA THR A 370 -8.80 -3.92 -15.50
C THR A 370 -10.23 -4.45 -15.33
N PHE A 371 -11.12 -4.02 -16.22
CA PHE A 371 -12.50 -4.50 -16.25
C PHE A 371 -12.58 -6.02 -16.49
N GLU A 372 -11.62 -6.57 -17.24
CA GLU A 372 -11.56 -8.00 -17.53
C GLU A 372 -11.22 -8.82 -16.29
N GLU A 373 -10.26 -8.38 -15.45
CA GLU A 373 -9.94 -9.04 -14.18
C GLU A 373 -11.14 -9.02 -13.23
N TRP A 374 -11.81 -7.87 -13.09
CA TRP A 374 -13.03 -7.75 -12.27
C TRP A 374 -14.13 -8.68 -12.77
N ARG A 375 -14.40 -8.70 -14.08
CA ARG A 375 -15.44 -9.57 -14.66
C ARG A 375 -15.13 -11.06 -14.40
N GLN A 376 -13.88 -11.47 -14.57
CA GLN A 376 -13.45 -12.85 -14.30
C GLN A 376 -13.65 -13.23 -12.83
N GLU A 377 -13.37 -12.31 -11.89
CA GLU A 377 -13.66 -12.56 -10.49
C GLU A 377 -15.17 -12.67 -10.23
N GLN A 378 -15.98 -11.77 -10.77
CA GLN A 378 -17.43 -11.83 -10.59
C GLN A 378 -18.00 -13.15 -11.11
N GLU A 379 -17.56 -13.59 -12.29
CA GLU A 379 -17.91 -14.91 -12.84
C GLU A 379 -17.49 -16.06 -11.91
N ARG A 380 -16.31 -15.98 -11.29
CA ARG A 380 -15.80 -16.96 -10.32
C ARG A 380 -16.63 -16.98 -9.04
N LEU A 381 -16.96 -15.81 -8.48
CA LEU A 381 -17.75 -15.66 -7.26
C LEU A 381 -19.18 -16.17 -7.47
N GLU A 382 -19.81 -15.81 -8.59
CA GLU A 382 -21.13 -16.35 -8.94
C GLU A 382 -21.11 -17.87 -9.13
N ALA A 383 -20.06 -18.42 -9.77
CA ALA A 383 -19.92 -19.86 -9.93
C ALA A 383 -19.77 -20.56 -8.57
N PHE A 384 -18.99 -19.97 -7.66
CA PHE A 384 -18.86 -20.46 -6.29
C PHE A 384 -20.18 -20.39 -5.52
N ALA A 385 -20.93 -19.28 -5.63
CA ALA A 385 -22.24 -19.13 -5.01
C ALA A 385 -23.23 -20.20 -5.49
N ARG A 386 -23.30 -20.45 -6.81
CA ARG A 386 -24.13 -21.51 -7.40
C ARG A 386 -23.76 -22.90 -6.89
N ASP A 387 -22.47 -23.21 -6.74
CA ASP A 387 -21.98 -24.48 -6.19
C ASP A 387 -22.37 -24.64 -4.71
N MET A 388 -22.23 -23.57 -3.91
CA MET A 388 -22.62 -23.56 -2.50
C MET A 388 -24.14 -23.74 -2.32
N GLU A 389 -24.96 -23.05 -3.11
CA GLU A 389 -26.42 -23.22 -3.09
C GLU A 389 -26.84 -24.65 -3.46
N SER A 390 -26.18 -25.25 -4.47
CA SER A 390 -26.43 -26.65 -4.85
C SER A 390 -26.09 -27.61 -3.71
N LYS A 391 -24.95 -27.42 -3.03
CA LYS A 391 -24.53 -28.26 -1.90
C LYS A 391 -25.43 -28.09 -0.68
N GLU A 392 -25.87 -26.87 -0.39
CA GLU A 392 -26.85 -26.63 0.67
C GLU A 392 -28.18 -27.33 0.38
N PHE A 393 -28.62 -27.32 -0.88
CA PHE A 393 -29.83 -28.02 -1.29
C PHE A 393 -29.69 -29.54 -1.14
N GLU A 394 -28.60 -30.12 -1.62
CA GLU A 394 -28.29 -31.55 -1.45
C GLU A 394 -28.23 -31.95 0.03
N ASN A 395 -27.57 -31.16 0.88
CA ASN A 395 -27.50 -31.43 2.32
C ASN A 395 -28.87 -31.34 3.01
N LYS A 396 -29.71 -30.37 2.64
CA LYS A 396 -31.08 -30.26 3.15
C LYS A 396 -31.96 -31.44 2.71
N GLU A 397 -31.78 -31.96 1.49
CA GLU A 397 -32.48 -33.17 1.03
C GLU A 397 -32.04 -34.41 1.80
N VAL A 398 -30.74 -34.59 2.06
CA VAL A 398 -30.20 -35.71 2.85
C VAL A 398 -30.72 -35.68 4.29
N ASP A 399 -30.71 -34.52 4.95
CA ASP A 399 -31.26 -34.35 6.30
C ASP A 399 -32.76 -34.67 6.34
N THR A 400 -33.50 -34.29 5.29
CA THR A 400 -34.95 -34.57 5.18
C THR A 400 -35.20 -36.07 4.98
N GLU A 401 -34.44 -36.76 4.13
CA GLU A 401 -34.55 -38.21 3.95
C GLU A 401 -34.15 -38.99 5.21
N GLU A 402 -33.10 -38.57 5.91
CA GLU A 402 -32.65 -39.18 7.17
C GLU A 402 -33.70 -39.01 8.28
N PHE A 403 -34.27 -37.81 8.41
CA PHE A 403 -35.38 -37.56 9.33
C PHE A 403 -36.62 -38.42 9.02
N LEU A 404 -37.00 -38.53 7.74
CA LEU A 404 -38.11 -39.40 7.30
C LEU A 404 -37.82 -40.89 7.53
N ARG A 405 -36.56 -41.31 7.41
CA ARG A 405 -36.13 -42.70 7.69
C ARG A 405 -36.23 -43.02 9.19
N ILE A 406 -35.83 -42.10 10.06
CA ILE A 406 -35.96 -42.23 11.52
C ILE A 406 -37.45 -42.35 11.91
N LEU A 407 -38.31 -41.50 11.35
CA LEU A 407 -39.76 -41.56 11.61
C LEU A 407 -40.40 -42.89 11.19
N ARG A 408 -39.95 -43.49 10.08
CA ARG A 408 -40.46 -44.80 9.61
C ARG A 408 -39.91 -45.99 10.40
N ALA A 409 -38.78 -45.85 11.08
CA ALA A 409 -38.20 -46.92 11.90
C ALA A 409 -38.75 -46.95 13.33
N GLY A 410 -39.40 -45.87 13.78
CA GLY A 410 -40.01 -45.74 15.11
C GLY A 410 -41.51 -46.07 15.18
N SER A 411 -42.13 -46.44 14.06
CA SER A 411 -43.53 -46.90 13.94
C SER A 411 -43.59 -48.40 13.64
#